data_AF-A0A1Q9RRA9-F1
#
_entry.id   AF-A0A1Q9RRA9-F1
#
_cell.length_a   1.000
_cell.length_b   1.000
_cell.length_c   1.000
_cell.angle_alpha   90.00
_cell.angle_beta   90.00
_cell.angle_gamma   90.00
#
_symmetry.space_group_name_H-M   'P 1'
#
loop_
_entity.id
_entity.type
_entity.pdbx_description
1 polymer ?
#
loop_
_entity_poly.entity_id
_entity_poly.type
_entity_poly.pdbx_seq_one_letter_code
_entity_poly.pdbx_strand_id
1 'polypeptide(L)' 'MTHTLAMIVALIRDNPAGIDKLLTEHVDDGTGQCRRCPLAGQRGFKSWPCLHHIVATLPRSRKDG' A
#
# COMPACT_ATOMS: atom_id res chain seq x y z
N MET A 1 18.48 7.91 -3.80
CA MET A 1 17.28 7.05 -3.75
C MET A 1 16.19 7.55 -2.79
N THR A 2 16.17 8.84 -2.42
CA THR A 2 15.26 9.42 -1.40
C THR A 2 14.16 10.32 -1.96
N HIS A 3 14.35 10.92 -3.14
CA HIS A 3 13.36 11.82 -3.76
C HIS A 3 12.08 11.10 -4.21
N THR A 4 12.19 9.89 -4.75
CA THR A 4 11.04 9.09 -5.17
C THR A 4 10.11 8.80 -4.00
N LEU A 5 10.67 8.47 -2.84
CA LEU A 5 9.90 8.21 -1.63
C LEU A 5 9.19 9.48 -1.11
N ALA A 6 9.85 10.64 -1.17
CA ALA A 6 9.27 11.91 -0.73
C ALA A 6 8.08 12.35 -1.60
N MET A 7 8.19 12.18 -2.92
CA MET A 7 7.11 12.50 -3.87
C MET A 7 5.91 11.57 -3.68
N ILE A 8 6.16 10.28 -3.45
CA ILE A 8 5.11 9.30 -3.15
C ILE A 8 4.40 9.69 -1.84
N VAL A 9 5.12 10.08 -0.79
CA VAL A 9 4.51 10.51 0.48
C VAL A 9 3.67 11.79 0.33
N ALA A 10 4.10 12.76 -0.48
CA ALA A 10 3.31 13.96 -0.76
C ALA A 10 2.02 13.63 -1.51
N LEU A 11 2.11 12.81 -2.56
CA LEU A 11 0.95 12.33 -3.32
C LEU A 11 -0.05 11.55 -2.45
N ILE A 12 0.47 10.79 -1.48
CA ILE A 12 -0.33 10.07 -0.49
C ILE A 12 -1.02 11.05 0.50
N ARG A 13 -0.32 12.10 0.96
CA ARG A 13 -0.90 13.11 1.86
C ARG A 13 -2.06 13.88 1.21
N ASP A 14 -1.97 14.18 -0.07
CA ASP A 14 -3.02 14.88 -0.83
C ASP A 14 -4.24 14.00 -1.16
N ASN A 15 -4.17 12.69 -0.90
CA ASN A 15 -5.27 11.77 -1.24
C ASN A 15 -5.55 10.72 -0.14
N PRO A 16 -6.01 11.14 1.06
CA PRO A 16 -6.31 10.23 2.16
C PRO A 16 -7.40 9.20 1.81
N ALA A 17 -8.38 9.59 0.99
CA ALA A 17 -9.43 8.67 0.53
C ALA A 17 -8.88 7.55 -0.37
N GLY A 18 -7.89 7.86 -1.20
CA GLY A 18 -7.19 6.87 -2.02
C GLY A 18 -6.38 5.86 -1.19
N ILE A 19 -5.80 6.31 -0.08
CA ILE A 19 -5.07 5.42 0.86
C ILE A 19 -6.03 4.50 1.60
N ASP A 20 -7.13 5.05 2.11
CA ASP A 20 -8.13 4.26 2.83
C ASP A 20 -8.74 3.18 1.90
N LYS A 21 -8.99 3.55 0.65
CA LYS A 21 -9.39 2.61 -0.40
C LYS A 21 -8.34 1.53 -0.65
N LEU A 22 -7.06 1.90 -0.78
CA LEU A 22 -5.96 0.91 -0.94
C LEU A 22 -5.89 -0.05 0.25
N LEU A 23 -6.00 0.45 1.49
CA LEU A 23 -5.97 -0.38 2.69
C LEU A 23 -7.21 -1.29 2.82
N THR A 24 -8.37 -0.82 2.38
CA THR A 24 -9.62 -1.61 2.40
C THR A 24 -9.62 -2.68 1.32
N GLU A 25 -9.10 -2.37 0.13
CA GLU A 25 -9.07 -3.30 -0.99
C GLU A 25 -7.94 -4.33 -0.85
N HIS A 26 -6.77 -3.91 -0.37
CA HIS A 26 -5.61 -4.78 -0.19
C HIS A 26 -5.57 -5.31 1.24
N VAL A 27 -6.25 -6.44 1.46
CA VAL A 27 -6.29 -7.19 2.72
C VAL A 27 -5.79 -8.62 2.53
N ASP A 28 -5.38 -9.27 3.63
CA ASP A 28 -5.07 -10.70 3.64
C ASP A 28 -6.30 -11.52 3.24
N ASP A 29 -6.10 -12.52 2.39
CA ASP A 29 -7.14 -13.43 1.93
C ASP A 29 -7.30 -14.69 2.81
N GLY A 30 -6.48 -14.81 3.88
CA GLY A 30 -6.43 -15.96 4.76
C GLY A 30 -5.41 -17.03 4.33
N THR A 31 -4.73 -16.86 3.20
CA THR A 31 -3.74 -17.81 2.65
C THR A 31 -2.33 -17.22 2.61
N GLY A 32 -2.12 -16.07 3.26
CA GLY A 32 -0.87 -15.31 3.16
C GLY A 32 -0.76 -14.58 1.83
N GLN A 33 -1.88 -14.32 1.15
CA GLN A 33 -1.93 -13.56 -0.10
C GLN A 33 -2.85 -12.35 0.04
N CYS A 34 -2.57 -11.32 -0.76
CA CYS A 34 -3.45 -10.17 -0.86
C CYS A 34 -4.68 -10.53 -1.71
N ARG A 35 -5.88 -10.23 -1.22
CA ARG A 35 -7.15 -10.48 -1.93
C ARG A 35 -7.27 -9.76 -3.27
N ARG A 36 -6.62 -8.59 -3.44
CA ARG A 36 -6.76 -7.74 -4.65
C ARG A 36 -5.66 -7.89 -5.68
N CYS A 37 -4.43 -8.19 -5.24
CA CYS A 37 -3.28 -8.34 -6.14
C CYS A 37 -3.36 -9.48 -7.18
N PRO A 38 -4.06 -10.62 -6.96
CA PRO A 38 -4.15 -11.68 -7.98
C PRO A 38 -5.11 -11.33 -9.14
N LEU A 39 -5.93 -10.29 -9.02
CA LEU A 39 -7.01 -9.99 -9.98
C LEU A 39 -6.56 -9.28 -11.26
N ALA A 40 -5.32 -8.78 -11.35
CA ALA A 40 -4.87 -8.05 -12.53
C ALA A 40 -3.37 -8.21 -12.78
N GLY A 41 -2.96 -9.28 -13.46
CA GLY A 41 -1.73 -9.38 -14.29
C GLY A 41 -0.35 -9.07 -13.69
N GLN A 42 -0.26 -8.55 -12.47
CA GLN A 42 0.99 -8.11 -11.86
C GLN A 42 1.66 -9.30 -11.17
N ARG A 43 2.66 -9.87 -11.86
CA ARG A 43 3.56 -10.87 -11.28
C ARG A 43 4.39 -10.19 -10.17
N GLY A 44 4.23 -10.64 -8.93
CA GLY A 44 5.12 -10.28 -7.81
C GLY A 44 4.45 -9.67 -6.57
N PHE A 45 3.18 -9.25 -6.61
CA PHE A 45 2.52 -8.57 -5.48
C PHE A 45 1.49 -9.42 -4.73
N LYS A 46 1.47 -10.73 -4.96
CA LYS A 46 0.44 -11.63 -4.42
C LYS A 46 0.62 -11.95 -2.94
N SER A 47 1.84 -11.97 -2.38
CA SER A 47 2.05 -12.26 -0.96
C SER A 47 1.57 -11.14 -0.05
N TRP A 48 0.99 -11.50 1.09
CA TRP A 48 0.61 -10.58 2.14
C TRP A 48 1.77 -10.34 3.13
N PRO A 49 2.01 -9.10 3.60
CA PRO A 49 1.43 -7.86 3.12
C PRO A 49 1.98 -7.50 1.73
N CYS A 50 1.09 -7.09 0.82
CA CYS A 50 1.52 -6.70 -0.53
C CYS A 50 2.17 -5.30 -0.53
N LEU A 51 2.93 -4.99 -1.58
CA LEU A 51 3.64 -3.70 -1.67
C LEU A 51 2.69 -2.49 -1.55
N HIS A 52 1.48 -2.58 -2.10
CA HIS A 52 0.46 -1.53 -1.99
C HIS A 52 0.04 -1.29 -0.53
N HIS A 53 -0.18 -2.36 0.23
CA HIS A 53 -0.50 -2.27 1.66
C HIS A 53 0.69 -1.69 2.45
N ILE A 54 1.92 -2.11 2.14
CA ILE A 54 3.13 -1.58 2.78
C ILE A 54 3.27 -0.06 2.51
N VAL A 55 3.14 0.36 1.25
CA VAL A 55 3.27 1.78 0.88
C VAL A 55 2.14 2.63 1.48
N ALA A 56 0.92 2.08 1.57
CA ALA A 56 -0.22 2.76 2.19
C ALA A 56 -0.10 2.86 3.73
N THR A 57 0.70 1.99 4.38
CA THR A 57 0.92 2.02 5.84
C THR A 57 2.13 2.87 6.26
N LEU A 58 3.14 3.05 5.41
CA LEU A 58 4.30 3.93 5.69
C LEU A 58 3.97 5.38 6.14
N PRO A 59 2.95 6.08 5.60
CA PRO A 59 2.58 7.42 6.06
C PRO A 59 2.03 7.44 7.49
N ARG A 60 1.51 6.32 8.00
CA ARG A 60 0.99 6.21 9.38
C ARG A 60 2.12 6.10 10.41
N SER A 61 3.31 5.65 10.01
CA SER A 61 4.46 5.48 10.91
C SER A 61 5.31 6.74 11.13
N ARG A 62 5.09 7.83 10.36
CA ARG A 62 5.81 9.11 10.52
C ARG A 62 5.03 10.18 11.31
N LYS A 63 4.00 9.79 12.06
CA LYS A 63 3.23 10.68 12.95
C LYS A 63 3.55 10.50 14.44
N ASP A 64 4.66 9.82 14.74
CA ASP A 64 5.24 9.70 16.08
C ASP A 64 6.74 10.01 15.94
N GLY A 65 7.15 11.19 16.41
CA GLY A 65 8.48 11.79 16.20
C GLY A 65 8.41 13.30 16.22
#